data_AF-A0A935TQD7-F1
#
_entry.id   AF-A0A935TQD7-F1
#
_cell.length_a   1.000
_cell.length_b   1.000
_cell.length_c   1.000
_cell.angle_alpha   90.00
_cell.angle_beta   90.00
_cell.angle_gamma   90.00
#
_symmetry.space_group_name_H-M   'P 1'
#
loop_
_entity.id
_entity.type
_entity.pdbx_description
1 polymer ?
#
loop_
_entity_poly.entity_id
_entity_poly.type
_entity_poly.pdbx_seq_one_letter_code
_entity_poly.pdbx_strand_id
1 'polypeptide(L)'
;MDVTCSSTDVTTNGGSDGTASVTASGGTPPYTYLWNTGATTSSISGLVAGTYSVTVTDAKGCTAECSTTVNEPGCNLSASADGTPVSCNDGSDGTATATPTGNNGAVTYLWSNGATTQTISGLSAGTYTVTITDAVNCTAIASYTVTEPL
;
A
#
# COMPACT_ATOMS: atom_id res chain seq x y z
N MET A 1 -0.08 -20.97 31.52
CA MET A 1 -0.36 -19.58 31.10
C MET A 1 -0.58 -19.65 29.62
N ASP A 2 -1.71 -19.14 29.16
CA ASP A 2 -2.07 -19.12 27.75
C ASP A 2 -2.01 -17.68 27.26
N VAL A 3 -1.42 -17.48 26.09
CA VAL A 3 -1.25 -16.16 25.47
C VAL A 3 -1.79 -16.20 24.06
N THR A 4 -2.61 -15.20 23.72
CA THR A 4 -3.15 -15.02 22.38
C THR A 4 -2.76 -13.66 21.86
N CYS A 5 -2.17 -13.64 20.67
CA CYS A 5 -1.82 -12.43 19.95
C CYS A 5 -2.87 -12.12 18.88
N SER A 6 -3.09 -10.83 18.61
CA SER A 6 -3.90 -10.34 17.49
C SER A 6 -3.28 -9.08 16.92
N SER A 7 -3.56 -8.77 15.66
CA SER A 7 -3.08 -7.56 14.99
C SER A 7 -4.17 -6.89 14.14
N THR A 8 -3.91 -5.62 13.83
CA THR A 8 -4.57 -4.88 12.75
C THR A 8 -3.50 -4.53 11.72
N ASP A 9 -3.78 -4.86 10.46
CA ASP A 9 -2.92 -4.58 9.31
C ASP A 9 -2.79 -3.07 9.03
N VAL A 10 -1.75 -2.67 8.28
CA VAL A 10 -1.59 -1.27 7.87
C VAL A 10 -2.62 -0.90 6.80
N THR A 11 -3.05 0.36 6.75
CA THR A 11 -4.10 0.79 5.79
C THR A 11 -3.57 1.07 4.40
N THR A 12 -2.26 1.31 4.26
CA THR A 12 -1.60 1.65 2.99
C THR A 12 -0.28 0.89 2.87
N ASN A 13 0.15 0.60 1.64
CA ASN A 13 1.48 0.08 1.39
C ASN A 13 2.53 1.09 1.86
N GLY A 14 3.50 0.64 2.66
CA GLY A 14 4.46 1.48 3.36
C GLY A 14 3.88 2.23 4.58
N GLY A 15 2.63 1.95 4.96
CA GLY A 15 1.99 2.54 6.13
C GLY A 15 2.60 2.09 7.46
N SER A 16 2.33 2.85 8.51
CA SER A 16 2.82 2.59 9.87
C SER A 16 1.71 2.72 10.91
N ASP A 17 0.47 2.42 10.55
CA ASP A 17 -0.71 2.53 11.41
C ASP A 17 -1.21 1.16 11.92
N GLY A 18 -0.43 0.11 11.68
CA GLY A 18 -0.71 -1.22 12.19
C GLY A 18 -0.62 -1.31 13.71
N THR A 19 -1.26 -2.33 14.27
CA THR A 19 -1.25 -2.59 15.72
C THR A 19 -1.07 -4.07 16.02
N ALA A 20 -0.53 -4.38 17.20
CA ALA A 20 -0.51 -5.72 17.75
C ALA A 20 -0.86 -5.69 19.24
N SER A 21 -1.58 -6.70 19.71
CA SER A 21 -1.99 -6.85 21.10
C SER A 21 -1.87 -8.28 21.57
N VAL A 22 -1.67 -8.45 22.86
CA VAL A 22 -1.63 -9.76 23.52
C VAL A 22 -2.61 -9.81 24.68
N THR A 23 -3.33 -10.92 24.79
CA THR A 23 -4.14 -11.27 25.95
C THR A 23 -3.51 -12.48 26.64
N ALA A 24 -3.32 -12.39 27.95
CA ALA A 24 -2.78 -13.48 28.76
C ALA A 24 -3.85 -13.98 29.76
N SER A 25 -3.95 -15.30 29.90
CA SER A 25 -4.84 -15.95 30.88
C SER A 25 -4.16 -17.11 31.60
N GLY A 26 -4.65 -17.44 32.81
CA GLY A 26 -3.99 -18.36 33.74
C GLY A 26 -2.64 -17.84 34.28
N GLY A 27 -1.88 -18.66 35.00
CA GLY A 27 -0.64 -18.19 35.66
C GLY A 27 -0.90 -17.31 36.90
N THR A 28 0.13 -16.60 37.36
CA THR A 28 0.05 -15.72 38.55
C THR A 28 0.22 -14.25 38.15
N PRO A 29 -0.84 -13.42 38.15
CA PRO A 29 -0.71 -11.96 37.94
C PRO A 29 0.19 -11.29 39.01
N PRO A 30 0.78 -10.11 38.72
CA PRO A 30 0.73 -9.37 37.44
C PRO A 30 1.57 -10.02 36.34
N TYR A 31 1.28 -9.66 35.08
CA TYR A 31 2.06 -10.06 33.91
C TYR A 31 2.97 -8.94 33.43
N THR A 32 4.15 -9.29 32.92
CA THR A 32 5.04 -8.39 32.18
C THR A 32 5.13 -8.83 30.72
N TYR A 33 5.40 -7.87 29.84
CA TYR A 33 5.46 -8.08 28.39
C TYR A 33 6.82 -7.62 27.88
N LEU A 34 7.36 -8.32 26.89
CA LEU A 34 8.52 -7.89 26.13
C LEU A 34 8.31 -8.24 24.66
N TRP A 35 8.01 -7.22 23.85
CA TRP A 35 7.92 -7.37 22.40
C TRP A 35 9.32 -7.40 21.77
N ASN A 36 9.44 -7.98 20.57
CA ASN A 36 10.66 -7.91 19.75
C ASN A 36 11.07 -6.46 19.39
N THR A 37 10.17 -5.50 19.55
CA THR A 37 10.44 -4.05 19.43
C THR A 37 11.04 -3.43 20.70
N GLY A 38 11.12 -4.18 21.79
CA GLY A 38 11.52 -3.69 23.12
C GLY A 38 10.40 -3.05 23.94
N ALA A 39 9.18 -2.93 23.38
CA ALA A 39 8.03 -2.42 24.11
C ALA A 39 7.57 -3.39 25.22
N THR A 40 7.01 -2.84 26.29
CA THR A 40 6.62 -3.61 27.50
C THR A 40 5.14 -3.50 27.86
N THR A 41 4.31 -3.07 26.91
CA THR A 41 2.85 -2.92 27.05
C THR A 41 2.12 -4.13 26.49
N SER A 42 0.86 -4.35 26.90
CA SER A 42 0.00 -5.40 26.35
C SER A 42 -0.45 -5.14 24.92
N SER A 43 -0.31 -3.90 24.43
CA SER A 43 -0.55 -3.51 23.05
C SER A 43 0.51 -2.54 22.56
N ILE A 44 0.81 -2.62 21.27
CA ILE A 44 1.73 -1.75 20.54
C ILE A 44 1.05 -1.27 19.26
N SER A 45 1.34 -0.03 18.87
CA SER A 45 0.79 0.66 17.70
C SER A 45 1.89 1.41 16.97
N GLY A 46 1.57 1.97 15.80
CA GLY A 46 2.59 2.64 14.98
C GLY A 46 3.44 1.65 14.19
N LEU A 47 2.89 0.47 13.90
CA LEU A 47 3.62 -0.65 13.34
C LEU A 47 3.58 -0.63 11.81
N VAL A 48 4.73 -0.88 11.20
CA VAL A 48 4.82 -1.25 9.78
C VAL A 48 4.49 -2.73 9.59
N ALA A 49 4.29 -3.16 8.35
CA ALA A 49 4.11 -4.58 8.07
C ALA A 49 5.33 -5.40 8.52
N GLY A 50 5.07 -6.55 9.14
CA GLY A 50 6.08 -7.39 9.76
C GLY A 50 5.51 -8.32 10.81
N THR A 51 6.36 -9.20 11.33
CA THR A 51 6.01 -10.13 12.41
C THR A 51 6.41 -9.56 13.76
N TYR A 52 5.46 -9.56 14.69
CA TYR A 52 5.63 -9.06 16.05
C TYR A 52 5.44 -10.22 17.03
N SER A 53 6.48 -10.50 17.80
CA SER A 53 6.48 -11.54 18.83
C SER A 53 6.59 -10.91 20.22
N VAL A 54 5.91 -11.49 21.18
CA VAL A 54 5.93 -11.04 22.58
C VAL A 54 6.19 -12.21 23.50
N THR A 55 7.10 -12.01 24.44
CA THR A 55 7.28 -12.87 25.60
C THR A 55 6.50 -12.28 26.77
N VAL A 56 5.55 -13.04 27.31
CA VAL A 56 4.79 -12.68 28.51
C VAL A 56 5.39 -13.45 29.68
N THR A 57 5.59 -12.78 30.83
CA THR A 57 6.09 -13.42 32.06
C THR A 57 5.13 -13.17 33.21
N ASP A 58 4.78 -14.20 33.97
CA ASP A 58 3.95 -14.08 35.17
C ASP A 58 4.78 -13.73 36.42
N ALA A 59 4.11 -13.41 37.53
CA ALA A 59 4.77 -13.03 38.80
C ALA A 59 5.60 -14.14 39.45
N LYS A 60 5.48 -15.39 38.99
CA LYS A 60 6.30 -16.53 39.43
C LYS A 60 7.43 -16.86 38.44
N GLY A 61 7.59 -16.06 37.39
CA GLY A 61 8.63 -16.24 36.38
C GLY A 61 8.27 -17.24 35.27
N CYS A 62 7.02 -17.67 35.16
CA CYS A 62 6.60 -18.53 34.05
C CYS A 62 6.45 -17.70 32.79
N THR A 63 7.04 -18.15 31.67
CA THR A 63 7.00 -17.45 30.39
C THR A 63 6.10 -18.15 29.37
N ALA A 64 5.45 -17.38 28.50
CA ALA A 64 4.80 -17.87 27.29
C ALA A 64 4.99 -16.87 26.16
N GLU A 65 5.00 -17.35 24.92
CA GLU A 65 5.25 -16.53 23.74
C GLU A 65 4.08 -16.63 22.76
N CYS A 66 3.77 -15.51 22.10
CA CYS A 66 2.93 -15.51 20.92
C CYS A 66 3.49 -14.56 19.87
N SER A 67 3.08 -14.78 18.62
CA SER A 67 3.41 -13.92 17.50
C SER A 67 2.18 -13.63 16.66
N THR A 68 2.16 -12.45 16.04
CA THR A 68 1.19 -12.07 15.02
C THR A 68 1.89 -11.33 13.89
N THR A 69 1.24 -11.26 12.73
CA THR A 69 1.76 -10.55 11.56
C THR A 69 0.85 -9.36 11.26
N VAL A 70 1.45 -8.20 11.04
CA VAL A 70 0.82 -7.03 10.43
C VAL A 70 1.16 -7.11 8.94
N ASN A 71 0.15 -7.13 8.08
CA ASN A 71 0.31 -7.19 6.62
C ASN A 71 0.08 -5.81 5.99
N GLU A 72 0.54 -5.66 4.75
CA GLU A 72 0.13 -4.57 3.87
C GLU A 72 -1.13 -4.95 3.08
N PRO A 73 -1.90 -3.97 2.58
CA PRO A 73 -2.99 -4.21 1.65
C PRO A 73 -2.48 -4.88 0.37
N GLY A 74 -3.25 -5.83 -0.18
CA GLY A 74 -2.93 -6.42 -1.48
C GLY A 74 -2.88 -5.36 -2.58
N CYS A 75 -1.97 -5.55 -3.55
CA CYS A 75 -1.77 -4.66 -4.68
C CYS A 75 -2.08 -5.39 -5.98
N ASN A 76 -3.27 -5.17 -6.52
CA ASN A 76 -3.75 -5.78 -7.77
C ASN A 76 -4.13 -4.73 -8.83
N LEU A 77 -3.61 -3.50 -8.69
CA LEU A 77 -3.77 -2.44 -9.66
C LEU A 77 -3.02 -2.77 -10.95
N SER A 78 -3.69 -2.57 -12.08
CA SER A 78 -3.11 -2.56 -13.40
C SER A 78 -3.60 -1.36 -14.19
N ALA A 79 -2.89 -0.99 -15.26
CA ALA A 79 -3.20 0.16 -16.07
C ALA A 79 -3.04 -0.17 -17.56
N SER A 80 -3.94 0.37 -18.39
CA SER A 80 -3.74 0.51 -19.84
C SER A 80 -3.85 1.98 -20.24
N ALA A 81 -3.32 2.32 -21.41
CA ALA A 81 -3.44 3.66 -21.97
C ALA A 81 -3.68 3.57 -23.48
N ASP A 82 -4.69 4.31 -23.94
CA ASP A 82 -5.13 4.36 -25.34
C ASP A 82 -5.42 5.81 -25.73
N GLY A 83 -5.49 6.12 -27.01
CA GLY A 83 -5.65 7.51 -27.44
C GLY A 83 -5.85 7.70 -28.93
N THR A 84 -5.61 8.93 -29.39
CA THR A 84 -5.68 9.31 -30.81
C THR A 84 -4.37 9.90 -31.30
N PRO A 85 -3.96 9.62 -32.55
CA PRO A 85 -2.81 10.28 -33.17
C PRO A 85 -3.08 11.77 -33.40
N VAL A 86 -2.07 12.53 -33.81
CA VAL A 86 -2.26 13.89 -34.31
C VAL A 86 -2.89 13.87 -35.70
N SER A 87 -3.65 14.90 -36.07
CA SER A 87 -4.35 14.95 -37.38
C SER A 87 -3.43 15.34 -38.54
N CYS A 88 -2.27 15.94 -38.26
CA CYS A 88 -1.28 16.39 -39.25
C CYS A 88 0.14 16.29 -38.69
N ASN A 89 1.13 16.32 -39.59
CA ASN A 89 2.53 16.44 -39.18
C ASN A 89 2.73 17.73 -38.37
N ASP A 90 3.51 17.63 -37.30
CA ASP A 90 3.70 18.69 -36.29
C ASP A 90 2.41 19.14 -35.58
N GLY A 91 1.34 18.36 -35.67
CA GLY A 91 0.08 18.61 -34.98
C GLY A 91 0.22 18.48 -33.46
N SER A 92 -0.75 19.04 -32.74
CA SER A 92 -0.80 18.98 -31.27
C SER A 92 -2.22 18.70 -30.78
N ASP A 93 -2.97 17.87 -31.51
CA ASP A 93 -4.36 17.51 -31.22
C ASP A 93 -4.53 16.03 -30.83
N GLY A 94 -3.42 15.33 -30.59
CA GLY A 94 -3.41 13.98 -30.06
C GLY A 94 -3.98 13.89 -28.65
N THR A 95 -4.41 12.69 -28.27
CA THR A 95 -4.97 12.42 -26.93
C THR A 95 -4.39 11.13 -26.36
N ALA A 96 -4.43 11.01 -25.04
CA ALA A 96 -4.17 9.77 -24.32
C ALA A 96 -5.11 9.67 -23.10
N THR A 97 -5.68 8.50 -22.86
CA THR A 97 -6.59 8.19 -21.76
C THR A 97 -6.10 6.95 -21.04
N ALA A 98 -5.91 7.07 -19.72
CA ALA A 98 -5.50 5.97 -18.86
C ALA A 98 -6.72 5.23 -18.30
N THR A 99 -6.69 3.90 -18.32
CA THR A 99 -7.74 3.05 -17.73
C THR A 99 -7.13 2.16 -16.65
N PRO A 100 -7.38 2.44 -15.36
CA PRO A 100 -6.99 1.55 -14.28
C PRO A 100 -7.99 0.40 -14.12
N THR A 101 -7.48 -0.77 -13.70
CA THR A 101 -8.33 -1.88 -13.25
C THR A 101 -7.75 -2.53 -12.01
N GLY A 102 -8.61 -3.11 -11.16
CA GLY A 102 -8.17 -3.74 -9.91
C GLY A 102 -7.70 -2.76 -8.83
N ASN A 103 -8.02 -1.48 -8.94
CA ASN A 103 -7.67 -0.44 -7.97
C ASN A 103 -8.43 -0.59 -6.63
N ASN A 104 -7.75 -0.29 -5.52
CA ASN A 104 -8.37 -0.16 -4.21
C ASN A 104 -8.89 1.28 -4.01
N GLY A 105 -10.11 1.55 -4.50
CA GLY A 105 -10.77 2.85 -4.29
C GLY A 105 -10.36 3.92 -5.31
N ALA A 106 -10.35 5.20 -4.90
CA ALA A 106 -10.01 6.29 -5.78
C ALA A 106 -8.54 6.23 -6.24
N VAL A 107 -8.26 6.75 -7.44
CA VAL A 107 -6.91 6.76 -8.02
C VAL A 107 -6.47 8.17 -8.37
N THR A 108 -5.17 8.36 -8.46
CA THR A 108 -4.49 9.56 -8.95
C THR A 108 -3.67 9.22 -10.19
N TYR A 109 -3.48 10.21 -11.05
CA TYR A 109 -2.71 10.07 -12.29
C TYR A 109 -1.52 11.02 -12.25
N LEU A 110 -0.38 10.60 -12.78
CA LEU A 110 0.77 11.45 -13.05
C LEU A 110 1.36 11.07 -14.40
N TRP A 111 1.09 11.90 -15.40
CA TRP A 111 1.65 11.75 -16.74
C TRP A 111 3.08 12.30 -16.82
N SER A 112 3.86 11.84 -17.79
CA SER A 112 5.23 12.28 -18.04
C SER A 112 5.35 13.78 -18.38
N ASN A 113 4.25 14.41 -18.80
CA ASN A 113 4.13 15.86 -19.02
C ASN A 113 3.65 16.63 -17.77
N GLY A 114 3.48 15.97 -16.62
CA GLY A 114 3.03 16.55 -15.36
C GLY A 114 1.52 16.66 -15.19
N ALA A 115 0.71 16.26 -16.17
CA ALA A 115 -0.74 16.28 -16.03
C ALA A 115 -1.25 15.23 -15.04
N THR A 116 -2.37 15.52 -14.38
CA THR A 116 -2.95 14.67 -13.31
C THR A 116 -4.38 14.22 -13.57
N THR A 117 -4.85 14.34 -14.82
CA THR A 117 -6.18 13.91 -15.25
C THR A 117 -6.13 12.54 -15.90
N GLN A 118 -7.26 11.82 -15.91
CA GLN A 118 -7.37 10.51 -16.56
C GLN A 118 -7.09 10.60 -18.07
N THR A 119 -7.65 11.63 -18.71
CA THR A 119 -7.43 11.95 -20.13
C THR A 119 -6.60 13.21 -20.24
N ILE A 120 -5.61 13.16 -21.14
CA ILE A 120 -4.82 14.31 -21.59
C ILE A 120 -5.04 14.49 -23.09
N SER A 121 -5.07 15.75 -23.51
CA SER A 121 -5.28 16.16 -24.89
C SER A 121 -4.32 17.29 -25.24
N GLY A 122 -4.29 17.70 -26.50
CA GLY A 122 -3.37 18.75 -26.93
C GLY A 122 -1.94 18.24 -27.12
N LEU A 123 -1.79 16.94 -27.43
CA LEU A 123 -0.50 16.26 -27.45
C LEU A 123 0.12 16.28 -28.85
N SER A 124 1.41 16.56 -28.92
CA SER A 124 2.22 16.30 -30.11
C SER A 124 2.62 14.83 -30.17
N ALA A 125 3.20 14.40 -31.31
CA ALA A 125 3.73 13.06 -31.42
C ALA A 125 4.81 12.77 -30.36
N GLY A 126 4.73 11.59 -29.76
CA GLY A 126 5.59 11.21 -28.64
C GLY A 126 4.96 10.15 -27.75
N THR A 127 5.77 9.58 -26.86
CA THR A 127 5.32 8.60 -25.87
C THR A 127 4.98 9.29 -24.55
N TYR A 128 3.75 9.12 -24.12
CA TYR A 128 3.22 9.63 -22.86
C TYR A 128 3.05 8.46 -21.89
N THR A 129 3.79 8.50 -20.79
CA THR A 129 3.74 7.49 -19.73
C THR A 129 2.93 8.04 -18.57
N VAL A 130 2.05 7.22 -17.99
CA VAL A 130 1.26 7.56 -16.81
C VAL A 130 1.61 6.62 -15.66
N THR A 131 1.83 7.20 -14.49
CA THR A 131 1.83 6.46 -13.22
C THR A 131 0.46 6.65 -12.58
N ILE A 132 -0.23 5.56 -12.29
CA ILE A 132 -1.49 5.54 -11.56
C ILE A 132 -1.21 5.04 -10.14
N THR A 133 -1.70 5.77 -9.14
CA THR A 133 -1.61 5.38 -7.72
C THR A 133 -2.99 5.32 -7.11
N ASP A 134 -3.35 4.22 -6.45
CA ASP A 134 -4.63 4.08 -5.76
C ASP A 134 -4.59 4.53 -4.28
N ALA A 135 -5.69 4.34 -3.56
CA ALA A 135 -5.82 4.81 -2.18
C ALA A 135 -5.00 4.00 -1.17
N VAL A 136 -4.47 2.82 -1.54
CA VAL A 136 -3.58 2.03 -0.68
C VAL A 136 -2.11 2.18 -1.09
N ASN A 137 -1.76 3.19 -1.89
CA ASN A 137 -0.43 3.41 -2.46
C ASN A 137 0.06 2.29 -3.40
N CYS A 138 -0.85 1.46 -3.94
CA CYS A 138 -0.48 0.54 -5.01
C CYS A 138 -0.31 1.34 -6.31
N THR A 139 0.73 1.03 -7.09
CA THR A 139 1.08 1.77 -8.30
C THR A 139 1.08 0.89 -9.55
N ALA A 140 0.65 1.44 -10.67
CA ALA A 140 0.76 0.81 -11.99
C ALA A 140 1.18 1.85 -13.03
N ILE A 141 1.89 1.38 -14.07
CA ILE A 141 2.39 2.23 -15.15
C ILE A 141 1.79 1.76 -16.47
N ALA A 142 1.35 2.71 -17.29
CA ALA A 142 0.97 2.49 -18.67
C ALA A 142 1.56 3.58 -19.57
N SER A 143 1.58 3.34 -20.87
CA SER A 143 2.04 4.34 -21.83
C SER A 143 1.26 4.26 -23.13
N TYR A 144 1.04 5.41 -23.75
CA TYR A 144 0.49 5.53 -25.10
C TYR A 144 1.45 6.34 -25.98
N THR A 145 1.64 5.93 -27.24
CA THR A 145 2.44 6.68 -28.22
C THR A 145 1.52 7.38 -29.20
N VAL A 146 1.51 8.70 -29.16
CA VAL A 146 0.84 9.54 -30.15
C VAL A 146 1.72 9.53 -31.40
N THR A 147 1.15 9.12 -32.53
CA THR A 147 1.85 9.07 -33.83
C THR A 147 1.41 10.19 -34.75
N GLU A 148 2.22 10.48 -35.75
CA GLU A 148 1.87 11.34 -36.89
C GLU A 148 1.24 10.52 -38.03
N PRO A 149 0.43 11.14 -38.91
CA PRO A 149 0.00 10.51 -40.15
C PRO A 149 1.21 10.24 -41.08
N LEU A 150 1.12 9.14 -41.84
CA LEU A 150 2.15 8.73 -42.82
C LEU A 150 2.18 9.59 -44.08
#